data_AF-A0A0K2ZZX0-F1
#
_entry.id   AF-A0A0K2ZZX0-F1
#
_cell.length_a   1.000
_cell.length_b   1.000
_cell.length_c   1.000
_cell.angle_alpha   90.00
_cell.angle_beta   90.00
_cell.angle_gamma   90.00
#
_symmetry.space_group_name_H-M   'P 1'
#
loop_
_entity.id
_entity.type
_entity.pdbx_description
1 polymer ?
#
loop_
_entity_poly.entity_id
_entity_poly.type
_entity_poly.pdbx_seq_one_letter_code
_entity_poly.pdbx_strand_id
1 'polypeptide(L)'
;MKDASLLRRLPLHLACLAALSTPAISAAQSGQTATPEIAHLPAQLQSAKQLGALTASAPISVVMTLPLKDGAGAYDYAMHVSRPGDPLYGHYLTPSEFAARFGTRQSDIDAVTAFAQAHGM
;
A
#
# COMPACT_ATOMS: atom_id res chain seq x y z
N MET A 1 64.79 6.30 -59.65
CA MET A 1 65.56 6.48 -58.40
C MET A 1 64.64 7.13 -57.38
N LYS A 2 64.43 6.43 -56.27
CA LYS A 2 63.78 6.87 -55.01
C LYS A 2 62.24 6.99 -54.99
N ASP A 3 61.60 5.83 -54.84
CA ASP A 3 60.77 5.38 -53.69
C ASP A 3 59.96 6.44 -52.93
N ALA A 4 58.75 6.21 -52.42
CA ALA A 4 57.74 5.15 -52.47
C ALA A 4 56.54 5.68 -51.65
N SER A 5 55.35 5.16 -51.93
CA SER A 5 54.19 4.92 -51.05
C SER A 5 54.01 5.81 -49.79
N LEU A 6 52.84 6.39 -49.53
CA LEU A 6 51.64 5.63 -49.20
C LEU A 6 50.38 6.50 -49.27
N LEU A 7 49.38 5.95 -49.94
CA LEU A 7 47.96 6.24 -49.78
C LEU A 7 47.57 6.35 -48.30
N ARG A 8 46.67 7.28 -47.96
CA ARG A 8 45.36 6.83 -47.45
C ARG A 8 44.26 7.83 -47.74
N ARG A 9 43.21 7.27 -48.34
CA ARG A 9 42.09 7.92 -49.01
C ARG A 9 41.12 8.52 -47.99
N LEU A 10 40.64 9.72 -48.30
CA LEU A 10 39.56 10.42 -47.63
C LEU A 10 38.24 10.07 -48.33
N PRO A 11 37.20 9.59 -47.62
CA PRO A 11 35.84 9.67 -48.13
C PRO A 11 34.99 10.57 -47.23
N LEU A 12 34.60 11.66 -47.88
CA LEU A 12 33.55 12.62 -47.56
C LEU A 12 32.19 11.90 -47.51
N HIS A 13 31.52 11.90 -46.35
CA HIS A 13 30.09 11.61 -46.29
C HIS A 13 29.40 12.49 -45.24
N LEU A 14 28.79 13.57 -45.72
CA LEU A 14 27.63 14.20 -45.10
C LEU A 14 26.53 13.14 -44.95
N ALA A 15 26.00 12.95 -43.75
CA ALA A 15 24.78 12.18 -43.53
C ALA A 15 23.85 12.92 -42.56
N CYS A 16 22.65 13.21 -43.08
CA CYS A 16 21.48 13.80 -42.43
C CYS A 16 21.27 13.35 -40.98
N LEU A 17 21.16 14.31 -40.05
CA LEU A 17 20.63 14.08 -38.71
C LEU A 17 19.11 14.27 -38.75
N ALA A 18 18.37 13.19 -39.04
CA ALA A 18 16.92 13.18 -38.99
C ALA A 18 16.45 13.01 -37.53
N ALA A 19 15.63 13.95 -37.07
CA ALA A 19 14.96 13.93 -35.78
C ALA A 19 13.91 12.80 -35.73
N LEU A 20 13.99 11.93 -34.71
CA LEU A 20 12.91 11.01 -34.35
C LEU A 20 12.36 11.44 -32.99
N SER A 21 11.13 11.96 -32.97
CA SER A 21 10.35 12.14 -31.74
C SER A 21 9.81 10.77 -31.31
N THR A 22 10.18 10.30 -30.12
CA THR A 22 9.51 9.17 -29.48
C THR A 22 8.31 9.67 -28.66
N PRO A 23 7.07 9.28 -28.97
CA PRO A 23 5.97 9.50 -28.04
C PRO A 23 6.18 8.60 -26.81
N ALA A 24 6.17 9.20 -25.63
CA ALA A 24 6.14 8.46 -24.37
C ALA A 24 4.81 7.71 -24.27
N ILE A 25 4.86 6.38 -24.33
CA ILE A 25 3.70 5.53 -24.06
C ILE A 25 3.49 5.56 -22.54
N SER A 26 2.49 6.31 -22.08
CA SER A 26 1.99 6.17 -20.70
C SER A 26 1.38 4.78 -20.57
N ALA A 27 2.05 3.89 -19.85
CA ALA A 27 1.46 2.64 -19.38
C ALA A 27 0.30 2.99 -18.42
N ALA A 28 -0.93 2.72 -18.84
CA ALA A 28 -2.06 2.74 -17.92
C ALA A 28 -1.82 1.65 -16.87
N GLN A 29 -1.57 2.06 -15.63
CA GLN A 29 -1.53 1.13 -14.50
C GLN A 29 -2.94 0.60 -14.31
N SER A 30 -3.21 -0.59 -14.85
CA SER A 30 -4.37 -1.38 -14.49
C SER A 30 -4.26 -1.67 -12.99
N GLY A 31 -4.99 -0.90 -12.19
CA GLY A 31 -5.12 -1.11 -10.76
C GLY A 31 -5.52 -2.55 -10.55
N GLN A 32 -4.61 -3.34 -9.98
CA GLN A 32 -4.96 -4.65 -9.46
C GLN A 32 -5.94 -4.38 -8.34
N THR A 33 -7.23 -4.54 -8.61
CA THR A 33 -8.21 -4.81 -7.57
C THR A 33 -7.77 -6.12 -6.94
N ALA A 34 -6.97 -6.01 -5.87
CA ALA A 34 -6.76 -7.11 -4.96
C ALA A 34 -8.16 -7.54 -4.54
N THR A 35 -8.63 -8.68 -5.05
CA THR A 35 -9.80 -9.33 -4.49
C THR A 35 -9.45 -9.57 -3.03
N PRO A 36 -10.13 -8.92 -2.08
CA PRO A 36 -9.84 -9.15 -0.68
C PRO A 36 -10.09 -10.63 -0.44
N GLU A 37 -9.02 -11.36 -0.16
CA GLU A 37 -9.16 -12.69 0.42
C GLU A 37 -9.98 -12.47 1.69
N ILE A 38 -11.20 -13.03 1.73
CA ILE A 38 -12.03 -12.96 2.93
C ILE A 38 -11.27 -13.75 3.99
N ALA A 39 -10.46 -13.03 4.77
CA ALA A 39 -9.33 -13.59 5.48
C ALA A 39 -9.71 -14.58 6.59
N HIS A 40 -10.99 -14.64 6.98
CA HIS A 40 -11.49 -15.67 7.88
C HIS A 40 -13.02 -15.73 7.87
N LEU A 41 -13.60 -16.83 7.38
CA LEU A 41 -15.01 -17.12 7.64
C LEU A 41 -15.12 -17.77 9.04
N PRO A 42 -16.04 -17.30 9.91
CA PRO A 42 -16.25 -17.94 11.21
C PRO A 42 -16.56 -19.43 11.05
N ALA A 43 -15.93 -20.29 11.85
CA ALA A 43 -16.15 -21.75 11.80
C ALA A 43 -17.63 -22.14 11.98
N GLN A 44 -18.39 -21.31 12.71
CA GLN A 44 -19.83 -21.43 12.92
C GLN A 44 -20.62 -21.44 11.60
N LEU A 45 -20.09 -20.89 10.50
CA LEU A 45 -20.72 -20.96 9.20
C LEU A 45 -20.74 -22.39 8.62
N GLN A 46 -19.86 -23.28 9.06
CA GLN A 46 -19.81 -24.67 8.56
C GLN A 46 -21.08 -25.46 8.89
N SER A 47 -21.76 -25.14 9.99
CA SER A 47 -23.03 -25.77 10.40
C SER A 47 -24.24 -24.86 10.21
N ALA A 48 -24.04 -23.65 9.67
CA ALA A 48 -25.12 -22.69 9.48
C ALA A 48 -26.03 -23.11 8.31
N LYS A 49 -27.34 -23.01 8.52
CA LYS A 49 -28.32 -23.15 7.45
C LYS A 49 -28.64 -21.77 6.87
N GLN A 50 -28.53 -21.63 5.55
CA GLN A 50 -29.00 -20.43 4.86
C GLN A 50 -30.53 -20.32 4.97
N LEU A 51 -31.01 -19.24 5.57
CA LEU A 51 -32.45 -19.00 5.77
C LEU A 51 -33.11 -18.23 4.62
N GLY A 52 -32.32 -17.56 3.77
CA GLY A 52 -32.77 -16.72 2.67
C GLY A 52 -31.89 -15.49 2.51
N ALA A 53 -32.19 -14.68 1.50
CA ALA A 53 -31.54 -13.39 1.32
C ALA A 53 -32.17 -12.33 2.25
N LEU A 54 -31.35 -11.44 2.79
CA LEU A 54 -31.82 -10.27 3.52
C LEU A 54 -32.44 -9.26 2.53
N THR A 55 -33.47 -8.52 2.96
CA THR A 55 -34.06 -7.46 2.13
C THR A 55 -33.03 -6.37 1.84
N ALA A 56 -33.01 -5.82 0.62
CA ALA A 56 -32.01 -4.84 0.20
C ALA A 56 -31.95 -3.56 1.07
N SER A 57 -33.05 -3.21 1.73
CA SER A 57 -33.15 -2.03 2.60
C SER A 57 -32.88 -2.32 4.08
N ALA A 58 -32.54 -3.56 4.45
CA ALA A 58 -32.27 -3.89 5.84
C ALA A 58 -30.95 -3.22 6.27
N PRO A 59 -30.94 -2.42 7.35
CA PRO A 59 -29.72 -1.81 7.83
C PRO A 59 -28.77 -2.88 8.37
N ILE A 60 -27.49 -2.77 8.02
CA ILE A 60 -26.40 -3.60 8.53
C ILE A 60 -25.37 -2.69 9.16
N SER A 61 -25.00 -2.95 10.40
CA SER A 61 -23.88 -2.27 11.05
C SER A 61 -22.57 -2.97 10.71
N VAL A 62 -21.59 -2.22 10.20
CA VAL A 62 -20.26 -2.71 9.84
C VAL A 62 -19.22 -1.98 10.67
N VAL A 63 -18.21 -2.71 11.14
CA VAL A 63 -17.04 -2.13 11.81
C VAL A 63 -15.85 -2.23 10.87
N MET A 64 -15.22 -1.09 10.59
CA MET A 64 -14.00 -1.02 9.79
C MET A 64 -12.79 -0.88 10.71
N THR A 65 -12.01 -1.94 10.83
CA THR A 65 -10.78 -1.93 11.62
C THR A 65 -9.63 -1.43 10.76
N LEU A 66 -8.99 -0.33 11.18
CA LEU A 66 -7.82 0.21 10.50
C LEU A 66 -6.54 -0.24 11.20
N PRO A 67 -5.46 -0.50 10.45
CA PRO A 67 -4.18 -0.86 11.06
C PRO A 67 -3.59 0.31 11.85
N LEU A 68 -2.77 -0.03 12.84
CA LEU A 68 -1.91 0.92 13.52
C LEU A 68 -0.85 1.45 12.54
N LYS A 69 -0.43 2.70 12.71
CA LYS A 69 0.63 3.28 11.87
C LYS A 69 1.99 2.60 12.08
N ASP A 70 2.20 2.09 13.28
CA ASP A 70 3.37 1.30 13.69
C ASP A 70 2.92 0.18 14.64
N GLY A 71 2.43 -0.93 14.08
CA GLY A 71 1.95 -2.07 14.86
C GLY A 71 3.07 -2.87 15.51
N ALA A 72 4.23 -2.99 14.86
CA ALA A 72 5.39 -3.69 15.42
C ALA A 72 5.96 -2.93 16.62
N GLY A 73 6.13 -1.62 16.51
CA GLY A 73 6.58 -0.79 17.63
C GLY A 73 5.58 -0.76 18.79
N ALA A 74 4.26 -0.84 18.51
CA ALA A 74 3.25 -0.97 19.55
C ALA A 74 3.40 -2.29 20.34
N TYR A 75 3.63 -3.40 19.62
CA TYR A 75 3.87 -4.70 20.22
C TYR A 75 5.16 -4.72 21.05
N ASP A 76 6.27 -4.23 20.48
CA ASP A 76 7.56 -4.17 21.16
C ASP A 76 7.46 -3.32 22.43
N TYR A 77 6.83 -2.15 22.35
CA TYR A 77 6.61 -1.30 23.52
C TYR A 77 5.83 -2.03 24.60
N ALA A 78 4.76 -2.74 24.24
CA ALA A 78 3.98 -3.55 25.17
C ALA A 78 4.84 -4.63 25.85
N MET A 79 5.76 -5.27 25.13
CA MET A 79 6.68 -6.25 25.72
C MET A 79 7.67 -5.60 26.70
N HIS A 80 8.23 -4.44 26.35
CA HIS A 80 9.18 -3.72 27.20
C HIS A 80 8.56 -3.23 28.52
N VAL A 81 7.37 -2.60 28.46
CA VAL A 81 6.74 -2.05 29.66
C VAL A 81 6.23 -3.11 30.63
N SER A 82 6.07 -4.36 30.17
CA SER A 82 5.62 -5.49 30.98
C SER A 82 6.76 -6.40 31.45
N ARG A 83 8.03 -6.14 31.08
CA ARG A 83 9.17 -6.98 31.41
C ARG A 83 9.97 -6.48 32.62
N PRO A 84 9.99 -7.19 33.76
CA PRO A 84 10.83 -6.79 34.91
C PRO A 84 12.31 -6.69 34.54
N GLY A 85 12.98 -5.67 35.07
CA GLY A 85 14.40 -5.37 34.77
C GLY A 85 14.62 -4.62 33.45
N ASP A 86 13.56 -4.33 32.69
CA ASP A 86 13.61 -3.37 31.60
C ASP A 86 13.55 -1.92 32.12
N PRO A 87 14.32 -0.96 31.55
CA PRO A 87 14.20 0.45 31.91
C PRO A 87 12.79 1.04 31.72
N LEU A 88 11.99 0.48 30.82
CA LEU A 88 10.61 0.90 30.56
C LEU A 88 9.57 0.15 31.41
N TYR A 89 9.98 -0.77 32.28
CA TYR A 89 9.05 -1.55 33.09
C TYR A 89 8.13 -0.65 33.93
N GLY A 90 6.82 -0.87 33.82
CA GLY A 90 5.80 -0.10 34.54
C GLY A 90 5.50 1.28 33.93
N HIS A 91 6.19 1.70 32.87
CA HIS A 91 5.96 2.97 32.18
C HIS A 91 4.87 2.84 31.10
N TYR A 92 3.63 2.59 31.52
CA TYR A 92 2.48 2.46 30.61
C TYR A 92 2.07 3.79 30.00
N LEU A 93 1.50 3.71 28.79
CA LEU A 93 0.90 4.87 28.11
C LEU A 93 -0.56 5.02 28.51
N THR A 94 -1.02 6.26 28.60
CA THR A 94 -2.44 6.59 28.56
C THR A 94 -3.02 6.26 27.18
N PRO A 95 -4.36 6.11 27.06
CA PRO A 95 -5.00 5.90 25.77
C PRO A 95 -4.65 6.99 24.73
N SER A 96 -4.55 8.25 25.15
CA SER A 96 -4.21 9.36 24.28
C SER A 96 -2.78 9.30 23.73
N GLU A 97 -1.82 8.91 24.57
CA GLU A 97 -0.42 8.74 24.15
C GLU A 97 -0.26 7.54 23.22
N PHE A 98 -1.00 6.45 23.47
CA PHE A 98 -1.04 5.31 22.56
C PHE A 98 -1.61 5.71 21.19
N ALA A 99 -2.73 6.43 21.16
CA ALA A 99 -3.33 6.90 19.91
C ALA A 99 -2.37 7.84 19.14
N ALA A 100 -1.74 8.79 19.85
CA ALA A 100 -0.76 9.70 19.28
C ALA A 100 0.43 8.94 18.68
N ARG A 101 1.00 7.97 19.41
CA ARG A 101 2.23 7.26 19.03
C ARG A 101 2.01 6.12 18.03
N PHE A 102 0.98 5.31 18.22
CA PHE A 102 0.75 4.07 17.48
C PHE A 102 -0.58 4.02 16.74
N GLY A 103 -1.57 4.84 17.13
CA GLY A 103 -2.88 4.89 16.49
C GLY A 103 -2.81 5.11 14.97
N THR A 104 -3.89 4.78 14.28
CA THR A 104 -4.01 4.95 12.82
C THR A 104 -3.71 6.40 12.38
N ARG A 105 -3.13 6.57 11.17
CA ARG A 105 -2.89 7.90 10.60
C ARG A 105 -4.22 8.59 10.29
N GLN A 106 -4.28 9.90 10.50
CA GLN A 106 -5.47 10.69 10.16
C GLN A 106 -5.85 10.54 8.67
N SER A 107 -4.87 10.49 7.77
CA SER A 107 -5.09 10.27 6.33
C SER A 107 -5.85 8.97 6.03
N ASP A 108 -5.59 7.91 6.79
CA ASP A 108 -6.21 6.61 6.56
C ASP A 108 -7.65 6.62 7.11
N ILE A 109 -7.88 7.31 8.23
CA ILE A 109 -9.23 7.56 8.77
C ILE A 109 -10.05 8.38 7.77
N ASP A 110 -9.46 9.43 7.21
CA ASP A 110 -10.12 10.31 6.24
C ASP A 110 -10.46 9.53 4.96
N ALA A 111 -9.56 8.68 4.47
CA ALA A 111 -9.78 7.84 3.30
C ALA A 111 -10.93 6.84 3.50
N VAL A 112 -10.98 6.17 4.65
CA VAL A 112 -12.08 5.24 4.97
C VAL A 112 -13.39 5.99 5.19
N THR A 113 -13.36 7.19 5.75
CA THR A 113 -14.55 8.04 5.90
C THR A 113 -15.10 8.48 4.54
N ALA A 114 -14.23 8.87 3.61
CA ALA A 114 -14.63 9.21 2.25
C ALA A 114 -15.20 8.00 1.49
N PHE A 115 -14.59 6.82 1.65
CA PHE A 115 -15.13 5.56 1.13
C PHE A 115 -16.51 5.24 1.72
N ALA A 116 -16.62 5.39 3.05
CA ALA A 116 -17.80 5.59 3.87
C ALA A 116 -19.00 6.18 3.11
N GLN A 117 -18.84 7.49 2.93
CA GLN A 117 -19.81 8.41 2.38
C GLN A 117 -20.11 8.14 0.90
N ALA A 118 -19.09 7.79 0.10
CA ALA A 118 -19.26 7.50 -1.32
C ALA A 118 -20.16 6.28 -1.58
N HIS A 119 -20.30 5.39 -0.60
CA HIS A 119 -21.13 4.18 -0.69
C HIS A 119 -22.41 4.26 0.16
N GLY A 120 -22.73 5.43 0.73
CA GLY A 120 -23.97 5.64 1.49
C GLY A 120 -24.05 4.86 2.79
N MET A 121 -22.89 4.58 3.40
CA MET A 121 -22.79 4.00 4.76
C MET A 121 -22.78 5.08 5.83
#